data_AF-A0AAW2S4P7-F1
#
_entry.id   AF-A0AAW2S4P7-F1
#
_cell.length_a   1.000
_cell.length_b   1.000
_cell.length_c   1.000
_cell.angle_alpha   90.00
_cell.angle_beta   90.00
_cell.angle_gamma   90.00
#
_symmetry.space_group_name_H-M   'P 1'
#
loop_
_entity.id
_entity.type
_entity.pdbx_description
1 polymer ?
#
loop_
_entity_poly.entity_id
_entity_poly.type
_entity_poly.pdbx_seq_one_letter_code
_entity_poly.pdbx_strand_id
1 'polypeptide(L)'
;MEKIYACKNDCMLYWKDNIDLDYCNFCGEARYKPTRERNPNRKKTQYAILRQFLPLNHPYRGNKKAFTKNRVERKVACLRLTGEHIRDWVEEFSPVVEVPLSFPDGYGSEHNWTKKSIFWELQY
;
A
#
# COMPACT_ATOMS: atom_id res chain seq x y z
N MET A 1 -3.18 -14.16 22.93
CA MET A 1 -2.46 -13.00 22.36
C MET A 1 -3.25 -12.48 21.18
N GLU A 2 -3.69 -11.24 21.23
CA GLU A 2 -4.60 -10.67 20.22
C GLU A 2 -3.83 -10.13 19.02
N LYS A 3 -4.38 -10.38 17.82
CA LYS A 3 -3.88 -9.78 16.58
C LYS A 3 -4.44 -8.38 16.45
N ILE A 4 -3.58 -7.42 16.14
CA ILE A 4 -3.97 -6.03 15.87
C ILE A 4 -4.16 -5.89 14.37
N TYR A 5 -5.23 -5.19 13.98
CA TYR A 5 -5.62 -5.00 12.60
C TYR A 5 -5.64 -3.52 12.22
N ALA A 6 -5.55 -3.20 10.93
CA ALA A 6 -5.60 -1.83 10.43
C ALA A 6 -6.64 -1.65 9.32
N CYS A 7 -7.02 -0.40 9.11
CA CYS A 7 -7.71 0.02 7.90
C CYS A 7 -6.87 -0.27 6.65
N LYS A 8 -7.52 -0.55 5.51
CA LYS A 8 -6.83 -0.79 4.22
C LYS A 8 -5.93 0.37 3.76
N ASN A 9 -6.28 1.59 4.16
CA ASN A 9 -5.54 2.82 3.87
C ASN A 9 -4.62 3.24 5.03
N ASP A 10 -4.41 2.35 6.01
CA ASP A 10 -3.61 2.57 7.21
C ASP A 10 -4.01 3.81 8.05
N CYS A 11 -5.25 4.31 7.90
CA CYS A 11 -5.71 5.51 8.63
C CYS A 11 -5.89 5.28 10.14
N MET A 12 -6.17 4.04 10.55
CA MET A 12 -6.35 3.69 11.97
C MET A 12 -6.13 2.20 12.23
N LEU A 13 -5.92 1.88 13.50
CA LEU A 13 -5.86 0.52 14.01
C LEU A 13 -7.15 0.15 14.73
N TYR A 14 -7.61 -1.06 14.49
CA TYR A 14 -8.73 -1.68 15.21
C TYR A 14 -8.19 -2.31 16.50
N TRP A 15 -7.90 -1.46 17.48
CA TRP A 15 -7.37 -1.83 18.80
C TRP A 15 -7.92 -0.91 19.88
N LYS A 16 -7.96 -1.41 21.13
CA LYS A 16 -8.58 -0.72 22.28
C LYS A 16 -9.99 -0.25 21.93
N ASP A 17 -10.24 1.04 21.99
CA ASP A 17 -11.56 1.67 21.83
C ASP A 17 -12.11 1.50 20.39
N ASN A 18 -11.26 1.14 19.44
CA ASN A 18 -11.61 0.95 18.04
C ASN A 18 -11.78 -0.53 17.66
N ILE A 19 -11.78 -1.46 18.63
CA ILE A 19 -11.74 -2.91 18.34
C ILE A 19 -13.02 -3.43 17.69
N ASP A 20 -14.17 -2.84 17.98
CA ASP A 20 -15.48 -3.28 17.50
C ASP A 20 -15.94 -2.55 16.24
N LEU A 21 -15.12 -1.62 15.72
CA LEU A 21 -15.44 -0.92 14.49
C LEU A 21 -15.30 -1.85 13.28
N ASP A 22 -16.35 -1.86 12.45
CA ASP A 22 -16.36 -2.53 11.15
C ASP A 22 -15.90 -1.59 10.02
N TYR A 23 -15.88 -0.28 10.26
CA TYR A 23 -15.51 0.77 9.32
C TYR A 23 -14.49 1.72 9.92
N CYS A 24 -13.65 2.29 9.04
CA CYS A 24 -12.66 3.28 9.43
C CYS A 24 -13.30 4.65 9.67
N ASN A 25 -13.07 5.25 10.84
CA ASN A 25 -13.59 6.57 11.19
C ASN A 25 -13.03 7.72 10.34
N PHE A 26 -11.93 7.50 9.62
CA PHE A 26 -11.25 8.53 8.83
C PHE A 26 -11.55 8.47 7.34
N CYS A 27 -11.66 7.26 6.76
CA CYS A 27 -11.90 7.11 5.31
C CYS A 27 -13.15 6.30 4.97
N GLY A 28 -13.92 5.84 5.96
CA GLY A 28 -15.17 5.08 5.75
C GLY A 28 -14.98 3.66 5.23
N GLU A 29 -13.74 3.22 5.03
CA GLU A 29 -13.45 1.93 4.43
C GLU A 29 -13.65 0.76 5.38
N ALA A 30 -14.11 -0.37 4.83
CA ALA A 30 -14.37 -1.58 5.58
C ALA A 30 -13.08 -2.17 6.18
N ARG A 31 -13.19 -2.70 7.40
CA ARG A 31 -12.10 -3.41 8.10
C ARG A 31 -11.64 -4.68 7.40
N TYR A 32 -12.58 -5.39 6.77
CA TYR A 32 -12.37 -6.72 6.21
C TYR A 32 -12.38 -6.67 4.69
N LYS A 33 -11.58 -7.52 4.05
CA LYS A 33 -11.63 -7.72 2.60
C LYS A 33 -12.99 -8.31 2.21
N PRO A 34 -13.61 -7.85 1.12
CA PRO A 34 -14.84 -8.45 0.63
C PRO A 34 -14.59 -9.92 0.28
N THR A 35 -15.43 -10.80 0.82
CA THR A 35 -15.39 -12.24 0.55
C THR A 35 -16.47 -12.55 -0.48
N ARG A 36 -16.11 -13.28 -1.56
CA ARG A 36 -17.03 -13.64 -2.65
C ARG A 36 -18.08 -14.70 -2.25
N GLU A 37 -17.84 -15.46 -1.18
CA GLU A 37 -18.71 -16.55 -0.72
C GLU A 37 -19.31 -16.23 0.66
N ARG A 38 -20.64 -16.22 0.78
CA ARG A 38 -21.33 -16.20 2.08
C ARG A 38 -21.20 -17.56 2.77
N ASN A 39 -20.01 -17.87 3.28
CA ASN A 39 -19.85 -18.93 4.26
C ASN A 39 -19.74 -18.29 5.65
N PRO A 40 -20.74 -18.47 6.53
CA PRO A 40 -20.75 -17.90 7.89
C PRO A 40 -19.52 -18.32 8.72
N ASN A 41 -18.95 -19.50 8.42
CA ASN A 41 -17.81 -20.06 9.15
C ASN A 41 -16.45 -19.62 8.55
N ARG A 42 -16.43 -18.86 7.45
CA ARG A 42 -15.17 -18.40 6.86
C ARG A 42 -14.59 -17.27 7.70
N LYS A 43 -13.34 -17.43 8.12
CA LYS A 43 -12.59 -16.36 8.79
C LYS A 43 -12.49 -15.16 7.86
N LYS A 44 -12.98 -14.00 8.30
CA LYS A 44 -12.87 -12.74 7.54
C LYS A 44 -11.39 -12.45 7.27
N THR A 45 -11.04 -12.19 6.01
CA THR A 45 -9.66 -11.85 5.64
C THR A 45 -9.45 -10.37 5.90
N GLN A 46 -8.38 -10.02 6.59
CA GLN A 46 -8.09 -8.64 6.98
C GLN A 46 -7.01 -8.04 6.07
N TYR A 47 -6.94 -6.71 6.01
CA TYR A 47 -5.84 -6.03 5.36
C TYR A 47 -4.56 -6.19 6.19
N ALA A 48 -3.46 -6.54 5.53
CA ALA A 48 -2.16 -6.62 6.17
C ALA A 48 -1.63 -5.20 6.34
N ILE A 49 -1.24 -4.85 7.56
CA ILE A 49 -0.71 -3.53 7.90
C ILE A 49 0.64 -3.34 7.21
N LEU A 50 0.76 -2.34 6.35
CA LEU A 50 2.05 -1.85 5.91
C LEU A 50 2.56 -0.88 6.98
N ARG A 51 3.08 -1.46 8.09
CA ARG A 51 3.68 -0.71 9.23
C ARG A 51 4.80 0.26 8.82
N GLN A 52 5.23 0.19 7.56
CA GLN A 52 6.15 1.12 6.92
C GLN A 52 5.64 2.57 6.95
N PHE A 53 4.32 2.81 7.01
CA PHE A 53 3.76 4.17 7.07
C PHE A 53 3.71 4.79 8.48
N LEU A 54 3.93 4.01 9.55
CA LEU A 54 4.07 4.56 10.91
C LEU A 54 5.44 5.22 11.08
N PRO A 55 5.65 6.19 11.99
CA PRO A 55 6.99 6.72 12.29
C PRO A 55 8.00 5.61 12.63
N LEU A 56 9.29 5.77 12.30
CA LEU A 56 10.33 4.74 12.54
C LEU A 56 10.41 4.30 14.01
N ASN A 57 10.20 5.23 14.94
CA ASN A 57 10.25 4.98 16.39
C ASN A 57 8.91 4.49 16.95
N HIS A 58 7.92 4.19 16.12
CA HIS A 58 6.59 3.79 16.58
C HIS A 58 6.62 2.38 17.22
N PRO A 59 6.10 2.17 18.44
CA PRO A 59 6.15 0.89 19.17
C PRO A 59 5.65 -0.33 18.37
N TYR A 60 4.63 -0.15 17.52
CA TYR A 60 4.09 -1.22 16.67
C TYR A 60 5.02 -1.73 15.57
N ARG A 61 6.03 -0.95 15.14
CA ARG A 61 7.06 -1.45 14.22
C ARG A 61 7.88 -2.57 14.84
N GLY A 62 8.16 -2.46 16.14
CA GLY A 62 8.89 -3.45 16.94
C GLY A 62 8.08 -4.66 17.40
N ASN A 63 6.75 -4.62 17.27
CA ASN A 63 5.89 -5.67 17.81
C ASN A 63 5.92 -6.92 16.93
N LYS A 64 6.69 -7.92 17.39
CA LYS A 64 6.93 -9.21 16.71
C LYS A 64 5.78 -10.22 16.86
N LYS A 65 4.76 -9.91 17.66
CA LYS A 65 3.78 -10.89 18.10
C LYS A 65 2.34 -10.55 17.66
N ALA A 66 1.93 -9.29 17.74
CA ALA A 66 0.57 -8.86 17.42
C ALA A 66 0.29 -8.70 15.92
N PHE A 67 1.35 -8.66 15.09
CA PHE A 67 1.27 -8.46 13.64
C PHE A 67 1.81 -9.70 12.89
N THR A 68 2.86 -9.53 12.10
CA THR A 68 3.58 -10.64 11.46
C THR A 68 4.54 -11.29 12.46
N LYS A 69 4.38 -12.60 12.70
CA LYS A 69 5.17 -13.38 13.66
C LYS A 69 6.66 -13.16 13.40
N ASN A 70 7.40 -12.82 14.46
CA ASN A 70 8.85 -12.62 14.47
C ASN A 70 9.38 -11.54 13.51
N ARG A 71 8.52 -10.66 12.99
CA ARG A 71 8.93 -9.60 12.04
C ARG A 71 8.89 -8.22 12.68
N VAL A 72 10.02 -7.53 12.64
CA VAL A 72 10.12 -6.09 12.94
C VAL A 72 10.07 -5.32 11.62
N GLU A 73 9.24 -4.29 11.55
CA GLU A 73 9.16 -3.44 10.35
C GLU A 73 10.19 -2.31 10.41
N ARG A 74 11.32 -2.51 9.73
CA ARG A 74 12.38 -1.49 9.60
C ARG A 74 12.33 -0.72 8.28
N LYS A 75 11.51 -1.17 7.32
CA LYS A 75 11.39 -0.49 6.03
C LYS A 75 10.81 0.91 6.23
N VAL A 76 11.42 1.90 5.58
CA VAL A 76 10.83 3.24 5.48
C VAL A 76 9.59 3.13 4.60
N ALA A 77 8.55 3.93 4.88
CA ALA A 77 7.45 4.05 3.94
C ALA A 77 7.99 4.49 2.59
N CYS A 78 7.43 3.95 1.51
CA CYS A 78 7.66 4.55 0.20
C CYS A 78 7.27 6.03 0.29
N LEU A 79 8.10 6.90 -0.30
CA LEU A 79 7.84 8.32 -0.32
C LEU A 79 6.50 8.56 -1.01
N ARG A 80 5.66 9.42 -0.42
CA ARG A 80 4.50 9.96 -1.14
C ARG A 80 5.03 10.96 -2.16
N LEU A 81 5.13 10.55 -3.41
CA LEU A 81 5.49 11.45 -4.50
C LEU A 81 4.33 12.43 -4.74
N THR A 82 4.66 13.70 -4.98
CA THR A 82 3.67 14.68 -5.42
C THR A 82 3.29 14.43 -6.88
N GLY A 83 2.18 15.02 -7.35
CA GLY A 83 1.78 14.92 -8.75
C GLY A 83 2.86 15.41 -9.72
N GLU A 84 3.61 16.45 -9.35
CA GLU A 84 4.74 16.98 -10.12
C GLU A 84 5.87 15.96 -10.23
N HIS A 85 6.35 15.40 -9.12
CA HIS A 85 7.40 14.38 -9.14
C HIS A 85 7.00 13.13 -9.94
N ILE A 86 5.72 12.73 -9.88
CA ILE A 86 5.21 11.61 -10.68
C ILE A 86 5.23 11.97 -12.16
N ARG A 87 4.86 13.21 -12.51
CA ARG A 87 4.84 13.68 -13.90
C ARG A 87 6.25 13.70 -14.49
N ASP A 88 7.20 14.33 -13.81
CA ASP A 88 8.60 14.41 -14.24
C ASP A 88 9.17 13.01 -14.50
N TRP A 89 8.92 12.09 -13.57
CA TRP A 89 9.35 10.71 -13.71
C TRP A 89 8.67 9.97 -14.88
N VAL A 90 7.38 10.20 -15.11
CA VAL A 90 6.64 9.58 -16.22
C VAL A 90 7.08 10.12 -17.58
N GLU A 91 7.48 11.39 -17.66
CA GLU A 91 7.96 12.03 -18.90
C GLU A 91 9.29 11.48 -19.40
N GLU A 92 10.08 10.83 -18.54
CA GLU A 92 11.34 10.18 -18.92
C GLU A 92 11.13 8.91 -19.78
N PHE A 93 9.93 8.31 -19.75
CA PHE A 93 9.63 7.07 -20.48
C PHE A 93 9.08 7.34 -21.88
N SER A 94 9.52 6.54 -22.87
CA SER A 94 8.94 6.56 -24.23
C SER A 94 7.44 6.18 -24.23
N PRO A 95 6.63 6.76 -25.13
CA PRO A 95 5.21 6.40 -25.28
C PRO A 95 5.00 4.91 -25.61
N VAL A 96 3.84 4.35 -25.25
CA VAL A 96 3.51 2.93 -25.53
C VAL A 96 3.64 2.57 -27.01
N VAL A 97 3.32 3.53 -27.88
CA VAL A 97 3.27 3.39 -29.34
C VAL A 97 4.64 3.26 -29.99
N GLU A 98 5.71 3.64 -29.29
CA GLU A 98 7.07 3.54 -29.77
C GLU A 98 7.72 2.25 -29.25
N VAL A 99 8.52 1.59 -30.10
CA VAL A 99 9.45 0.55 -29.63
C VAL A 99 10.62 1.29 -29.01
N PRO A 100 10.89 1.13 -27.69
CA PRO A 100 11.99 1.85 -27.06
C PRO A 100 13.30 1.46 -27.74
N LEU A 101 14.02 2.46 -28.28
CA LEU A 101 15.35 2.26 -28.87
C LEU A 101 16.38 1.82 -27.82
N SER A 102 16.10 2.12 -26.55
CA SER A 102 16.88 1.71 -25.39
C SER A 102 15.98 1.57 -24.18
N PHE A 103 16.45 0.85 -23.16
CA PHE A 103 15.74 0.77 -21.89
C PHE A 103 15.94 2.07 -21.09
N PRO A 104 14.90 2.53 -20.35
CA PRO A 104 15.04 3.65 -19.44
C PRO A 104 16.09 3.38 -18.36
N ASP A 105 16.66 4.44 -17.80
CA ASP A 105 17.62 4.31 -16.71
C ASP A 105 17.00 3.53 -15.53
N GLY A 106 17.82 2.73 -14.83
CA GLY A 106 17.34 1.86 -13.75
C GLY A 106 16.51 0.63 -14.18
N TYR A 107 16.33 0.37 -15.48
CA TYR A 107 15.65 -0.85 -15.96
C TYR A 107 16.40 -2.13 -15.57
N GLY A 108 15.69 -3.07 -14.94
CA GLY A 108 16.22 -4.37 -14.52
C GLY A 108 16.95 -4.36 -13.17
N SER A 109 17.13 -3.18 -12.56
CA SER A 109 17.69 -3.03 -11.21
C SER A 109 16.67 -2.36 -10.27
N GLU A 110 16.31 -1.11 -10.56
CA GLU A 110 15.43 -0.28 -9.73
C GLU A 110 13.95 -0.47 -10.10
N HIS A 111 13.67 -0.64 -11.39
CA HIS A 111 12.32 -0.92 -11.88
C HIS A 111 12.32 -1.76 -13.16
N ASN A 112 11.15 -2.27 -13.55
CA ASN A 112 10.97 -3.00 -14.82
C ASN A 112 10.07 -2.23 -15.80
N TRP A 113 9.98 -0.91 -15.66
CA TRP A 113 9.11 -0.07 -16.47
C TRP A 113 9.78 0.27 -17.79
N THR A 114 9.02 0.20 -18.88
CA THR A 114 9.56 0.37 -20.25
C THR A 114 8.85 1.48 -21.02
N LYS A 115 7.64 1.86 -20.63
CA LYS A 115 6.74 2.69 -21.44
C LYS A 115 5.84 3.57 -20.56
N LYS A 116 5.60 4.80 -21.00
CA LYS A 116 4.59 5.73 -20.48
C LYS A 116 3.21 5.38 -21.01
N SER A 117 2.19 5.38 -20.14
CA SER A 117 0.80 5.11 -20.51
C SER A 117 0.21 6.21 -21.41
N ILE A 118 -0.63 5.85 -22.39
CA ILE A 118 -1.31 6.80 -23.29
C ILE A 118 -2.25 7.76 -22.55
N PHE A 119 -2.71 7.42 -21.34
CA PHE A 119 -3.60 8.28 -20.55
C PHE A 119 -2.94 9.62 -20.20
N TRP A 120 -1.62 9.72 -20.25
CA TRP A 120 -0.88 10.97 -20.06
C TRP A 120 -0.84 11.87 -21.30
N GLU A 121 -1.35 11.42 -22.45
CA GLU A 121 -1.37 12.15 -23.72
C GLU A 121 -2.79 12.57 -24.13
N LEU A 122 -3.81 12.17 -23.37
CA LEU A 122 -5.20 12.54 -23.63
C LEU A 122 -5.48 13.95 -23.10
N GLN A 123 -6.30 14.70 -23.85
CA GLN A 123 -6.85 15.97 -23.38
C GLN A 123 -7.96 15.70 -22.33
N TYR A 124 -7.93 16.43 -21.22
CA TYR A 124 -8.90 16.39 -20.13
C TYR A 124 -9.65 17.71 -20.01
#